data_AF-A0A496Q1V3-F1
#
_entry.id   AF-A0A496Q1V3-F1
#
_cell.length_a   1.000
_cell.length_b   1.000
_cell.length_c   1.000
_cell.angle_alpha   90.00
_cell.angle_beta   90.00
_cell.angle_gamma   90.00
#
_symmetry.space_group_name_H-M   'P 1'
#
loop_
_entity.id
_entity.type
_entity.pdbx_description
1 polymer ?
#
loop_
_entity_poly.entity_id
_entity_poly.type
_entity_poly.pdbx_seq_one_letter_code
_entity_poly.pdbx_strand_id
1 'polypeptide(L)'
;MENRFYNSFDLESLPGSRPDDYRSPFQIDRDRIIYSTAFRRLQSKTQVFVSGEFDFYRTRLTHSIEVAQIGRSICQFLQVQGDPLAEDFYIDSDLVEAVCLAHDLGHPPYGHAGERKLHELMREQGGFEGNAQTLRLLAA
;
A
#
# COMPACT_ATOMS: atom_id res chain seq x y z
N MET A 1 -6.45 2.12 -25.36
CA MET A 1 -5.02 2.30 -25.73
C MET A 1 -4.22 1.53 -24.69
N GLU A 2 -3.24 0.74 -25.10
CA GLU A 2 -2.42 -0.06 -24.18
C GLU A 2 -1.36 0.84 -23.52
N ASN A 3 -1.24 0.81 -22.20
CA ASN A 3 -0.26 1.63 -21.48
C ASN A 3 1.13 0.99 -21.56
N ARG A 4 2.01 1.57 -22.40
CA ARG A 4 3.38 1.12 -22.65
C ARG A 4 4.35 1.33 -21.49
N PHE A 5 3.92 1.99 -20.40
CA PHE A 5 4.72 2.10 -19.18
C PHE A 5 4.91 0.73 -18.50
N TYR A 6 3.92 -0.16 -18.67
CA TYR A 6 3.88 -1.47 -18.03
C TYR A 6 4.10 -2.59 -19.04
N ASN A 7 4.72 -3.68 -18.60
CA ASN A 7 4.87 -4.89 -19.39
C ASN A 7 3.97 -6.01 -18.85
N SER A 8 3.97 -7.17 -19.52
CA SER A 8 3.13 -8.31 -19.15
C SER A 8 3.33 -8.83 -17.72
N PHE A 9 4.53 -8.73 -17.15
CA PHE A 9 4.80 -9.11 -15.76
C PHE A 9 4.14 -8.13 -14.78
N ASP A 10 4.15 -6.83 -15.06
CA ASP A 10 3.53 -5.82 -14.19
C ASP A 10 2.00 -5.97 -14.13
N LEU A 11 1.40 -6.55 -15.16
CA LEU A 11 -0.05 -6.75 -15.28
C LEU A 11 -0.50 -8.15 -14.83
N GLU A 12 0.43 -9.00 -14.41
CA GLU A 12 0.11 -10.33 -13.88
C GLU A 12 -0.61 -10.20 -12.54
N SER A 13 -1.67 -10.99 -12.33
CA SER A 13 -2.40 -11.03 -11.07
C SER A 13 -2.45 -12.47 -10.56
N LEU A 14 -2.24 -12.67 -9.25
CA LEU A 14 -2.39 -13.98 -8.62
C LEU A 14 -3.76 -14.07 -7.91
N PRO A 15 -4.50 -15.18 -7.98
CA PRO A 15 -4.18 -16.45 -8.65
C PRO A 15 -4.48 -16.49 -10.17
N GLY A 16 -4.70 -15.33 -10.80
CA GLY A 16 -5.03 -15.19 -12.22
C GLY A 16 -6.11 -14.14 -12.45
N SER A 17 -6.25 -13.68 -13.69
CA SER A 17 -7.37 -12.83 -14.09
C SER A 17 -8.68 -13.62 -14.10
N ARG A 18 -9.79 -12.98 -13.70
CA ARG A 18 -11.12 -13.57 -13.82
C ARG A 18 -11.64 -13.29 -15.23
N PRO A 19 -12.29 -14.27 -15.91
CA PRO A 19 -13.00 -13.99 -17.13
C PRO A 19 -14.02 -12.88 -16.89
N ASP A 20 -14.10 -11.92 -17.82
CA ASP A 20 -15.05 -10.80 -17.80
C ASP A 20 -14.94 -9.80 -16.63
N ASP A 21 -13.78 -9.71 -15.95
CA ASP A 21 -13.53 -8.60 -15.01
C ASP A 21 -13.28 -7.30 -15.79
N TYR A 22 -14.09 -6.27 -15.51
CA TYR A 22 -13.99 -4.97 -16.16
C TYR A 22 -12.89 -4.09 -15.54
N ARG A 23 -12.35 -4.49 -14.39
CA ARG A 23 -11.32 -3.75 -13.65
C ARG A 23 -9.92 -4.08 -14.16
N SER A 24 -9.01 -3.11 -14.05
CA SER A 24 -7.59 -3.37 -14.30
C SER A 24 -6.98 -4.24 -13.18
N PRO A 25 -5.85 -4.93 -13.43
CA PRO A 25 -5.12 -5.66 -12.38
C PRO A 25 -4.83 -4.81 -11.14
N PHE A 26 -4.42 -3.55 -11.34
CA PHE A 26 -4.14 -2.62 -10.24
C PHE A 26 -5.38 -2.26 -9.42
N GLN A 27 -6.55 -2.11 -10.06
CA GLN A 27 -7.82 -1.91 -9.37
C GLN A 27 -8.21 -3.12 -8.52
N ILE A 28 -8.01 -4.32 -9.07
CA ILE A 28 -8.28 -5.58 -8.35
C ILE A 28 -7.40 -5.66 -7.09
N ASP A 29 -6.10 -5.37 -7.21
CA ASP A 29 -5.18 -5.43 -6.08
C ASP A 29 -5.46 -4.34 -5.04
N ARG A 30 -5.78 -3.12 -5.47
CA ARG A 30 -6.26 -2.05 -4.57
C ARG A 30 -7.47 -2.52 -3.76
N ASP A 31 -8.48 -3.08 -4.42
CA ASP A 31 -9.71 -3.52 -3.76
C ASP A 31 -9.40 -4.65 -2.75
N ARG A 32 -8.55 -5.61 -3.11
CA ARG A 32 -8.10 -6.69 -2.21
C ARG A 32 -7.42 -6.13 -0.95
N ILE A 33 -6.57 -5.12 -1.09
CA ILE A 33 -5.91 -4.45 0.04
C ILE A 33 -6.96 -3.81 0.95
N ILE A 34 -7.88 -3.00 0.40
CA ILE A 34 -8.93 -2.29 1.17
C ILE A 34 -9.79 -3.28 1.95
N TYR A 35 -10.17 -4.40 1.33
CA TYR A 35 -11.01 -5.43 1.96
C TYR A 35 -10.24 -6.43 2.84
N SER A 36 -8.92 -6.28 2.98
CA SER A 36 -8.12 -7.18 3.80
C SER A 36 -8.30 -6.94 5.30
N THR A 37 -8.12 -8.00 6.10
CA THR A 37 -8.09 -7.88 7.56
C THR A 37 -6.85 -7.11 8.04
N ALA A 38 -5.74 -7.18 7.30
CA ALA A 38 -4.53 -6.43 7.62
C ALA A 38 -4.77 -4.91 7.55
N PHE A 39 -5.46 -4.44 6.51
CA PHE A 39 -5.80 -3.03 6.34
C PHE A 39 -6.78 -2.55 7.42
N ARG A 40 -7.84 -3.34 7.72
CA ARG A 40 -8.77 -3.01 8.83
C ARG A 40 -8.06 -2.86 10.18
N ARG A 41 -7.04 -3.67 10.47
CA ARG A 41 -6.26 -3.58 11.72
C ARG A 41 -5.49 -2.26 11.86
N LEU A 42 -5.25 -1.53 10.78
CA LEU A 42 -4.59 -0.22 10.86
C LEU A 42 -5.43 0.82 11.63
N GLN A 43 -6.74 0.64 11.73
CA GLN A 43 -7.62 1.52 12.50
C GLN A 43 -7.26 1.55 14.00
N SER A 44 -6.72 0.45 14.53
CA SER A 44 -6.32 0.34 15.93
C SER A 44 -4.81 0.48 16.14
N LYS A 45 -4.04 0.75 15.07
CA LYS A 45 -2.61 1.02 15.15
C LYS A 45 -2.37 2.52 15.17
N THR A 46 -1.65 2.97 16.18
CA THR A 46 -1.33 4.37 16.38
C THR A 46 -0.27 4.87 15.39
N GLN A 47 -0.42 6.14 14.98
CA GLN A 47 0.61 6.89 14.29
C GLN A 47 1.05 8.04 15.22
N VAL A 48 2.27 7.94 15.76
CA VAL A 48 2.90 8.91 16.69
C VAL A 48 2.33 8.95 18.12
N PHE A 49 1.02 8.92 18.34
CA PHE A 49 0.42 9.09 19.67
C PHE A 49 -0.47 7.93 20.12
N VAL A 50 -0.56 7.69 21.43
CA VAL A 50 -1.44 6.65 22.01
C VAL A 50 -2.91 7.03 21.77
N SER A 51 -3.68 6.14 21.16
CA SER A 51 -5.11 6.33 20.93
C SER A 51 -5.85 6.43 22.28
N GLY A 52 -6.52 7.56 22.55
CA GLY A 52 -7.42 7.72 23.70
C GLY A 52 -7.27 8.99 24.55
N GLU A 53 -6.21 9.79 24.40
CA GLU A 53 -6.00 11.02 25.20
C GLU A 53 -6.38 12.37 24.51
N PHE A 54 -6.60 12.43 23.19
CA PHE A 54 -6.98 13.62 22.42
C PHE A 54 -7.90 13.27 21.23
N ASP A 55 -8.75 14.22 20.81
CA ASP A 55 -9.86 14.01 19.85
C ASP A 55 -9.44 13.81 18.37
N PHE A 56 -8.17 14.02 18.02
CA PHE A 56 -7.70 14.03 16.61
C PHE A 56 -6.45 13.17 16.34
N TYR A 57 -6.38 11.95 16.87
CA TYR A 57 -5.27 11.07 16.51
C TYR A 57 -5.40 10.51 15.11
N ARG A 58 -4.29 10.61 14.35
CA ARG A 58 -4.11 9.79 13.17
C ARG A 58 -3.86 8.35 13.59
N THR A 59 -4.62 7.44 13.01
CA THR A 59 -4.31 6.02 13.02
C THR A 59 -3.45 5.74 11.79
N ARG A 60 -2.82 4.57 11.73
CA ARG A 60 -2.15 4.15 10.48
C ARG A 60 -3.12 4.04 9.32
N LEU A 61 -4.40 3.78 9.59
CA LEU A 61 -5.44 3.75 8.58
C LEU A 61 -5.66 5.13 7.97
N THR A 62 -5.92 6.14 8.79
CA THR A 62 -6.19 7.51 8.28
C THR A 62 -4.95 8.10 7.62
N HIS A 63 -3.75 7.81 8.16
CA HIS A 63 -2.49 8.15 7.51
C HIS A 63 -2.36 7.52 6.11
N SER A 64 -2.62 6.21 5.99
CA SER A 64 -2.50 5.52 4.70
C SER A 64 -3.50 6.07 3.66
N ILE A 65 -4.69 6.47 4.09
CA ILE A 65 -5.69 7.12 3.22
C ILE A 65 -5.20 8.49 2.74
N GLU A 66 -4.63 9.32 3.62
CA GLU A 66 -4.03 10.61 3.25
C GLU A 66 -2.87 10.44 2.26
N VAL A 67 -1.97 9.47 2.53
CA VAL A 67 -0.84 9.15 1.65
C VAL A 67 -1.33 8.68 0.28
N ALA A 68 -2.35 7.82 0.25
CA ALA A 68 -2.97 7.35 -0.99
C ALA A 68 -3.57 8.49 -1.83
N GLN A 69 -4.29 9.42 -1.18
CA GLN A 69 -4.87 10.59 -1.86
C GLN A 69 -3.78 11.50 -2.44
N ILE A 70 -2.71 11.76 -1.69
CA ILE A 70 -1.56 12.54 -2.15
C ILE A 70 -0.85 11.83 -3.31
N GLY A 71 -0.63 10.51 -3.22
CA GLY A 71 -0.01 9.72 -4.27
C GLY A 71 -0.77 9.80 -5.59
N ARG A 72 -2.10 9.65 -5.55
CA ARG A 72 -2.96 9.84 -6.74
C ARG A 72 -2.84 11.26 -7.32
N SER A 73 -2.83 12.28 -6.47
CA SER A 73 -2.68 13.68 -6.89
C SER A 73 -1.34 13.92 -7.60
N ILE A 74 -0.25 13.31 -7.12
CA ILE A 74 1.06 13.37 -7.75
C ILE A 74 1.02 12.70 -9.14
N CYS A 75 0.42 11.52 -9.29
CA CYS A 75 0.26 10.87 -10.60
C CYS A 75 -0.49 11.77 -11.60
N GLN A 76 -1.59 12.39 -11.15
CA GLN A 76 -2.37 13.30 -11.99
C GLN A 76 -1.56 14.54 -12.38
N PHE A 77 -0.84 15.14 -11.43
CA PHE A 77 0.03 16.28 -11.71
C PHE A 77 1.09 15.95 -12.76
N LEU A 78 1.77 14.81 -12.62
CA LEU A 78 2.79 14.36 -13.58
C LEU A 78 2.18 14.09 -14.97
N GLN A 79 0.97 13.51 -15.04
CA GLN A 79 0.29 13.29 -16.31
C GLN A 79 0.00 14.60 -17.06
N VAL A 80 -0.36 15.67 -16.33
CA VAL A 80 -0.61 16.99 -16.93
C VAL A 80 0.68 17.66 -17.42
N GLN A 81 1.84 17.37 -16.81
CA GLN A 81 3.13 17.90 -17.28
C GLN A 81 3.51 17.36 -18.66
N GLY A 82 2.95 16.22 -19.09
CA GLY A 82 3.34 15.57 -20.33
C GLY A 82 4.70 14.91 -20.14
N ASP A 83 5.76 15.45 -20.74
CA ASP A 83 7.08 14.82 -20.86
C ASP A 83 7.71 14.40 -19.51
N PRO A 84 8.16 13.13 -19.33
CA PRO A 84 8.22 12.03 -20.30
C PRO A 84 6.95 11.18 -20.41
N LEU A 85 5.89 11.51 -19.67
CA LEU A 85 4.61 10.82 -19.72
C LEU A 85 3.77 11.25 -20.94
N ALA A 86 2.90 10.33 -21.38
CA ALA A 86 2.03 10.52 -22.53
C ALA A 86 0.70 9.81 -22.30
N GLU A 87 -0.22 9.93 -23.26
CA GLU A 87 -1.54 9.25 -23.21
C GLU A 87 -1.40 7.72 -23.10
N ASP A 88 -0.39 7.14 -23.75
CA ASP A 88 -0.10 5.70 -23.76
C ASP A 88 1.13 5.32 -22.95
N PHE A 89 1.70 6.24 -22.16
CA PHE A 89 2.88 6.00 -21.34
C PHE A 89 2.74 6.78 -20.04
N TYR A 90 2.05 6.19 -19.07
CA TYR A 90 1.69 6.88 -17.83
C TYR A 90 1.81 6.00 -16.59
N ILE A 91 1.99 6.64 -15.45
CA ILE A 91 1.95 5.99 -14.14
C ILE A 91 0.49 5.82 -13.73
N ASP A 92 0.03 4.59 -13.57
CA ASP A 92 -1.34 4.27 -13.19
C ASP A 92 -1.59 4.65 -11.72
N SER A 93 -2.55 5.56 -11.51
CA SER A 93 -2.90 6.03 -10.17
C SER A 93 -3.49 4.95 -9.27
N ASP A 94 -4.10 3.89 -9.83
CA ASP A 94 -4.65 2.78 -9.05
C ASP A 94 -3.53 1.90 -8.49
N LEU A 95 -2.40 1.74 -9.22
CA LEU A 95 -1.20 1.06 -8.71
C LEU A 95 -0.58 1.85 -7.55
N VAL A 96 -0.39 3.16 -7.73
CA VAL A 96 0.20 4.02 -6.70
C VAL A 96 -0.69 4.06 -5.46
N GLU A 97 -2.00 4.17 -5.64
CA GLU A 97 -2.96 4.08 -4.53
C GLU A 97 -2.85 2.74 -3.78
N ALA A 98 -2.81 1.62 -4.50
CA ALA A 98 -2.65 0.30 -3.89
C ALA A 98 -1.38 0.23 -3.02
N VAL A 99 -0.23 0.68 -3.55
CA VAL A 99 1.05 0.71 -2.81
C VAL A 99 0.95 1.61 -1.57
N CYS A 100 0.38 2.81 -1.72
CA CYS A 100 0.19 3.73 -0.60
C CYS A 100 -0.72 3.16 0.49
N LEU A 101 -1.79 2.44 0.13
CA LEU A 101 -2.67 1.80 1.11
C LEU A 101 -1.99 0.60 1.80
N ALA A 102 -1.08 -0.09 1.10
CA ALA A 102 -0.40 -1.28 1.61
C ALA A 102 0.87 -0.99 2.42
N HIS A 103 1.51 0.17 2.25
CA HIS A 103 2.87 0.42 2.76
C HIS A 103 3.02 0.11 4.27
N ASP A 104 1.97 0.38 5.05
CA ASP A 104 2.00 0.30 6.50
C ASP A 104 1.40 -0.99 7.09
N LEU A 105 1.02 -1.97 6.27
CA LEU A 105 0.34 -3.20 6.72
C LEU A 105 1.17 -4.00 7.73
N GLY A 106 2.47 -4.13 7.47
CA GLY A 106 3.40 -4.93 8.26
C GLY A 106 3.84 -4.30 9.57
N HIS A 107 3.49 -3.04 9.84
CA HIS A 107 3.90 -2.40 11.09
C HIS A 107 3.36 -3.14 12.33
N PRO A 108 4.22 -3.43 13.33
CA PRO A 108 3.77 -4.09 14.54
C PRO A 108 3.01 -3.13 15.46
N PRO A 109 2.37 -3.64 16.53
CA PRO A 109 1.91 -2.79 17.63
C PRO A 109 3.03 -1.86 18.13
N TYR A 110 2.68 -0.66 18.58
CA TYR A 110 3.63 0.36 19.08
C TYR A 110 4.65 0.91 18.05
N GLY A 111 4.39 0.74 16.74
CA GLY A 111 5.20 1.34 15.68
C GLY A 111 6.68 0.97 15.78
N HIS A 112 7.57 1.95 15.63
CA HIS A 112 9.03 1.72 15.65
C HIS A 112 9.54 1.13 16.97
N ALA A 113 8.85 1.34 18.10
CA ALA A 113 9.23 0.69 19.35
C ALA A 113 8.98 -0.82 19.29
N GLY A 114 7.82 -1.22 18.76
CA GLY A 114 7.50 -2.62 18.53
C GLY A 114 8.41 -3.26 17.49
N GLU A 115 8.72 -2.54 16.41
CA GLU A 115 9.61 -3.01 15.35
C GLU A 115 11.02 -3.28 15.86
N ARG A 116 11.62 -2.31 16.58
CA ARG A 116 12.94 -2.52 17.21
C ARG A 116 12.91 -3.69 18.17
N LYS A 117 11.85 -3.81 18.98
CA LYS A 117 11.78 -4.90 19.96
C LYS A 117 11.63 -6.26 19.29
N LEU A 118 10.80 -6.38 18.27
CA LEU A 118 10.66 -7.61 17.49
C LEU A 118 11.95 -7.94 16.75
N HIS A 119 12.64 -6.94 16.19
CA HIS A 119 13.91 -7.15 15.53
C HIS A 119 14.95 -7.73 16.49
N GLU A 120 15.05 -7.18 17.72
CA GLU A 120 15.91 -7.72 18.78
C GLU A 120 15.56 -9.17 19.16
N LEU A 121 14.28 -9.46 19.33
CA LEU A 121 13.81 -10.79 19.72
C LEU A 121 13.98 -11.83 18.61
N MET A 122 14.01 -11.40 17.35
CA MET A 122 14.07 -12.28 16.18
C MET A 122 15.46 -12.32 15.52
N ARG A 123 16.51 -11.78 16.16
CA ARG A 123 17.86 -11.71 15.57
C ARG A 123 18.39 -13.07 15.10
N GLU A 124 18.11 -14.13 15.86
CA GLU A 124 18.55 -15.49 15.53
C GLU A 124 17.68 -16.16 14.45
N GLN A 125 16.58 -15.53 14.05
CA GLN A 125 15.61 -16.03 13.06
C GLN A 125 15.52 -15.11 11.82
N GLY A 126 16.48 -14.20 11.62
CA GLY A 126 16.55 -13.30 10.46
C GLY A 126 16.03 -11.88 10.71
N GLY A 127 15.58 -11.58 11.94
CA GLY A 127 15.11 -10.26 12.35
C GLY A 127 13.65 -9.99 11.97
N PHE A 128 13.23 -8.75 12.21
CA PHE A 128 11.92 -8.23 11.84
C PHE A 128 12.09 -6.84 11.21
N GLU A 129 11.30 -6.56 10.18
CA GLU A 129 11.24 -5.25 9.52
C GLU A 129 9.82 -5.08 8.92
N GLY A 130 9.25 -3.89 9.05
CA GLY A 130 7.86 -3.62 8.70
C GLY A 130 7.51 -3.84 7.23
N ASN A 131 8.35 -3.41 6.29
CA ASN A 131 8.11 -3.59 4.86
C ASN A 131 8.22 -5.05 4.43
N ALA A 132 9.19 -5.80 4.95
CA ALA A 132 9.32 -7.24 4.75
C ALA A 132 8.07 -7.97 5.27
N GLN A 133 7.55 -7.54 6.42
CA GLN A 133 6.30 -8.07 6.95
C GLN A 133 5.09 -7.69 6.10
N THR A 134 5.04 -6.50 5.49
CA THR A 134 4.01 -6.12 4.50
C THR A 134 4.01 -7.09 3.33
N LEU A 135 5.17 -7.36 2.73
CA LEU A 135 5.29 -8.32 1.62
C LEU A 135 4.85 -9.73 2.03
N ARG A 136 5.26 -10.19 3.23
CA ARG A 136 4.80 -11.47 3.78
C ARG A 136 3.28 -11.52 3.93
N LEU A 137 2.63 -10.44 4.36
CA LEU A 137 1.17 -10.39 4.53
C LEU A 137 0.42 -10.38 3.20
N LEU A 138 0.99 -9.81 2.14
CA LEU A 138 0.38 -9.76 0.81
C LEU A 138 0.51 -11.07 0.04
N ALA A 139 1.59 -11.82 0.29
CA ALA A 139 1.92 -13.05 -0.43
C ALA A 139 1.53 -14.35 0.32
N ALA A 140 0.99 -14.24 1.53
CA ALA A 140 0.55 -15.39 2.36
C ALA A 140 -0.92 -15.74 2.13
#